data_AF-A0A953S7Y3-F1
#
_entry.id   AF-A0A953S7Y3-F1
#
_cell.length_a   1.000
_cell.length_b   1.000
_cell.length_c   1.000
_cell.angle_alpha   90.00
_cell.angle_beta   90.00
_cell.angle_gamma   90.00
#
_symmetry.space_group_name_H-M   'P 1'
#
loop_
_entity.id
_entity.type
_entity.pdbx_description
1 polymer ?
#
loop_
_entity_poly.entity_id
_entity_poly.type
_entity_poly.pdbx_seq_one_letter_code
_entity_poly.pdbx_strand_id
1 'polypeptide(L)'
;MSTMEHKKLILVVDDEPVNLRLANSILRDDYSIRTATNGVEALRLAQSAPMPDLILLDVMMPKMNGYDVCRSLKANLQTRDIPVIFLTGQIKDKDETQGFEVGAVDYIHKPFSVAVVNARVRTHIMLREAREELSRQLMAINNELEMAREIQLSILPSGTPKIAGLNIATRYIPMSAVGGDFYDFISVDEKHLGILIADVSGHGLPAALIASMLKVALFAQSPHAFDPARVLAGLNQSLCGKFRPHFVTVAYIFVDLEKNVVSHAGAGHPPVLLWRKREGMARELAENGLLLGPFAEATFSSIQVPLEAGDRLFLYTDGIVEFRSPAGEDFGGDRLRQFIEANHTLSAEHLLETLLSQLWRWAEQAPGTAQLDDITLIAIDILSY
;
A
#
# COMPACT_ATOMS: atom_id res chain seq x y z
N MET A 1 -25.44 12.02 -29.02
CA MET A 1 -25.68 13.43 -28.64
C MET A 1 -24.33 14.03 -28.29
N SER A 2 -23.88 15.03 -29.05
CA SER A 2 -22.61 15.72 -28.81
C SER A 2 -22.67 16.40 -27.43
N THR A 3 -21.86 15.96 -26.48
CA THR A 3 -21.58 16.73 -25.26
C THR A 3 -21.08 18.09 -25.72
N MET A 4 -21.82 19.17 -25.42
CA MET A 4 -21.32 20.53 -25.61
C MET A 4 -20.06 20.66 -24.73
N GLU A 5 -18.88 20.67 -25.34
CA GLU A 5 -17.65 21.02 -24.63
C GLU A 5 -17.80 22.45 -24.11
N HIS A 6 -17.91 22.62 -22.80
CA HIS A 6 -17.86 23.92 -22.19
C HIS A 6 -16.46 24.51 -22.44
N LYS A 7 -16.40 25.61 -23.19
CA LYS A 7 -15.15 26.35 -23.43
C LYS A 7 -14.50 26.73 -22.10
N LYS A 8 -13.22 26.41 -21.96
CA LYS A 8 -12.41 26.75 -20.79
C LYS A 8 -12.43 28.25 -20.51
N LEU A 9 -12.44 28.62 -19.23
CA LEU A 9 -12.55 29.98 -18.77
C LEU A 9 -11.17 30.61 -18.56
N ILE A 10 -10.85 31.66 -19.29
CA ILE A 10 -9.64 32.45 -19.07
C ILE A 10 -10.04 33.76 -18.39
N LEU A 11 -9.40 34.07 -17.27
CA LEU A 11 -9.50 35.38 -16.63
C LEU A 11 -8.36 36.27 -17.13
N VAL A 12 -8.69 37.33 -17.83
CA VAL A 12 -7.73 38.34 -18.30
C VAL A 12 -7.80 39.56 -17.39
N VAL A 13 -6.66 39.97 -16.85
CA VAL A 13 -6.55 41.06 -15.88
C VAL A 13 -5.57 42.10 -16.40
N ASP A 14 -6.07 43.31 -16.63
CA ASP A 14 -5.30 44.44 -17.17
C ASP A 14 -6.06 45.73 -16.82
N ASP A 15 -5.37 46.78 -16.40
CA ASP A 15 -6.00 48.05 -16.04
C ASP A 15 -6.38 48.90 -17.27
N GLU A 16 -5.82 48.59 -18.44
CA GLU A 16 -6.17 49.23 -19.70
C GLU A 16 -7.28 48.46 -20.44
N PRO A 17 -8.47 49.05 -20.66
CA PRO A 17 -9.58 48.38 -21.34
C PRO A 17 -9.28 47.94 -22.78
N VAL A 18 -8.29 48.56 -23.43
CA VAL A 18 -7.86 48.20 -24.78
C VAL A 18 -7.18 46.84 -24.81
N ASN A 19 -6.31 46.54 -23.84
CA ASN A 19 -5.62 45.26 -23.72
C ASN A 19 -6.61 44.11 -23.44
N LEU A 20 -7.61 44.37 -22.58
CA LEU A 20 -8.70 43.42 -22.32
C LEU A 20 -9.51 43.10 -23.59
N ARG A 21 -9.85 44.11 -24.40
CA ARG A 21 -10.56 43.90 -25.68
C ARG A 21 -9.72 43.12 -26.67
N LEU A 22 -8.42 43.41 -26.75
CA LEU A 22 -7.50 42.70 -27.62
C LEU A 22 -7.38 41.23 -27.24
N ALA A 23 -7.09 40.92 -25.97
CA ALA A 23 -7.02 39.54 -25.47
C ALA A 23 -8.34 38.78 -25.70
N ASN A 24 -9.48 39.43 -25.47
CA ASN A 24 -10.79 38.86 -25.75
C ASN A 24 -10.98 38.56 -27.26
N SER A 25 -10.54 39.47 -28.15
CA SER A 25 -10.63 39.23 -29.59
C SER A 25 -9.77 38.06 -30.09
N ILE A 26 -8.65 37.79 -29.40
CA ILE A 26 -7.73 36.70 -29.73
C ILE A 26 -8.26 35.34 -29.26
N LEU A 27 -8.84 35.29 -28.06
CA LEU A 27 -9.10 34.04 -27.35
C LEU A 27 -10.56 33.59 -27.36
N ARG A 28 -11.54 34.46 -27.68
CA ARG A 28 -12.98 34.16 -27.59
C ARG A 28 -13.46 32.98 -28.47
N ASP A 29 -12.73 32.69 -29.54
CA ASP A 29 -13.12 31.66 -30.50
C ASP A 29 -12.92 30.26 -29.91
N ASP A 30 -11.90 30.08 -29.05
CA ASP A 30 -11.59 28.80 -28.39
C ASP A 30 -11.99 28.77 -26.90
N TYR A 31 -12.05 29.95 -26.24
CA TYR A 31 -12.19 30.05 -24.79
C TYR A 31 -13.34 30.99 -24.36
N SER A 32 -13.87 30.73 -23.16
CA SER A 32 -14.72 31.68 -22.44
C SER A 32 -13.84 32.72 -21.77
N ILE A 33 -14.14 34.01 -21.92
CA ILE A 33 -13.29 35.07 -21.37
C ILE A 33 -14.03 35.81 -20.26
N ARG A 34 -13.37 35.92 -19.11
CA ARG A 34 -13.74 36.81 -18.01
C ARG A 34 -12.67 37.88 -17.89
N THR A 35 -13.06 39.12 -17.62
CA THR A 35 -12.09 40.22 -17.51
C THR A 35 -12.16 40.88 -16.14
N ALA A 36 -11.03 41.41 -15.68
CA ALA A 36 -10.92 42.24 -14.48
C ALA A 36 -10.02 43.44 -14.78
N THR A 37 -10.34 44.58 -14.17
CA THR A 37 -9.61 45.85 -14.40
C THR A 37 -8.61 46.19 -13.29
N ASN A 38 -8.55 45.37 -12.24
CA ASN A 38 -7.68 45.58 -11.10
C ASN A 38 -7.50 44.27 -10.29
N GLY A 39 -6.47 44.23 -9.45
CA GLY A 39 -6.12 43.05 -8.67
C GLY A 39 -7.21 42.59 -7.68
N VAL A 40 -7.95 43.50 -7.06
CA VAL A 40 -9.03 43.16 -6.10
C VAL A 40 -10.17 42.43 -6.81
N GLU A 41 -10.57 42.94 -7.97
CA GLU A 41 -11.57 42.30 -8.82
C GLU A 41 -11.07 40.95 -9.33
N ALA A 42 -9.80 40.86 -9.74
CA ALA A 42 -9.20 39.61 -10.20
C ALA A 42 -9.27 38.51 -9.14
N LEU A 43 -8.88 38.81 -7.89
CA LEU A 43 -8.93 37.85 -6.78
C LEU A 43 -10.36 37.38 -6.48
N ARG A 44 -11.34 38.29 -6.54
CA ARG A 44 -12.76 37.95 -6.36
C ARG A 44 -13.26 37.05 -7.49
N LEU A 45 -12.93 37.39 -8.74
CA LEU A 45 -13.38 36.65 -9.93
C LEU A 45 -12.69 35.29 -10.08
N ALA A 46 -11.46 35.14 -9.59
CA ALA A 46 -10.75 33.86 -9.55
C ALA A 46 -11.42 32.83 -8.63
N GLN A 47 -12.10 33.29 -7.56
CA GLN A 47 -12.82 32.44 -6.61
C GLN A 47 -14.31 32.26 -6.97
N SER A 48 -14.82 32.98 -7.97
CA SER A 48 -16.23 32.94 -8.36
C SER A 48 -16.50 31.79 -9.33
N ALA A 49 -17.49 30.93 -9.04
CA ALA A 49 -17.87 29.83 -9.92
C ALA A 49 -18.49 30.31 -11.26
N PRO A 50 -18.17 29.68 -12.41
CA PRO A 50 -17.08 28.72 -12.59
C PRO A 50 -15.71 29.40 -12.42
N MET A 51 -14.77 28.71 -11.75
CA MET A 51 -13.40 29.20 -11.54
C MET A 51 -12.62 29.22 -12.87
N PRO A 52 -11.64 30.14 -13.03
CA PRO A 52 -10.81 30.17 -14.23
C PRO A 52 -9.92 28.93 -14.39
N ASP A 53 -9.78 28.48 -15.63
CA ASP A 53 -8.83 27.46 -16.07
C ASP A 53 -7.41 28.03 -16.21
N LEU A 54 -7.29 29.33 -16.51
CA LEU A 54 -6.02 30.05 -16.63
C LEU A 54 -6.23 31.55 -16.36
N ILE A 55 -5.20 32.22 -15.83
CA ILE A 55 -5.21 33.67 -15.60
C ILE A 55 -4.10 34.32 -16.43
N LEU A 56 -4.47 35.27 -17.28
CA LEU A 56 -3.56 36.22 -17.92
C LEU A 56 -3.55 37.49 -17.09
N LEU A 57 -2.39 37.87 -16.55
CA LEU A 57 -2.30 38.91 -15.52
C LEU A 57 -1.28 39.96 -15.88
N ASP A 58 -1.69 41.22 -16.02
CA ASP A 58 -0.73 42.31 -16.12
C ASP A 58 0.10 42.43 -14.84
N VAL A 59 1.40 42.61 -15.00
CA VAL A 59 2.33 42.88 -13.91
C VAL A 59 2.12 44.29 -13.36
N MET A 60 1.90 45.27 -14.24
CA MET A 60 1.86 46.69 -13.87
C MET A 60 0.42 47.17 -13.75
N MET A 61 -0.12 47.21 -12.54
CA MET A 61 -1.47 47.73 -12.27
C MET A 61 -1.49 48.68 -11.06
N PRO A 62 -2.38 49.69 -11.04
CA PRO A 62 -2.54 50.58 -9.90
C PRO A 62 -2.99 49.87 -8.62
N LYS A 63 -2.53 50.37 -7.47
CA LYS A 63 -2.86 49.92 -6.10
C LYS A 63 -2.35 48.52 -5.72
N MET A 64 -2.55 47.52 -6.57
CA MET A 64 -2.12 46.14 -6.37
C MET A 64 -1.52 45.62 -7.68
N ASN A 65 -0.22 45.34 -7.66
CA ASN A 65 0.50 44.85 -8.84
C ASN A 65 0.21 43.36 -9.11
N GLY A 66 0.57 42.87 -10.29
CA GLY A 66 0.34 41.48 -10.67
C GLY A 66 1.08 40.46 -9.79
N TYR A 67 2.26 40.80 -9.25
CA TYR A 67 2.99 39.90 -8.34
C TYR A 67 2.24 39.67 -7.03
N ASP A 68 1.64 40.71 -6.46
CA ASP A 68 0.84 40.63 -5.22
C ASP A 68 -0.44 39.81 -5.44
N VAL A 69 -1.08 39.97 -6.60
CA VAL A 69 -2.23 39.15 -7.02
C VAL A 69 -1.81 37.68 -7.16
N CYS A 70 -0.73 37.39 -7.89
CA CYS A 70 -0.24 36.02 -8.08
C CYS A 70 0.09 35.36 -6.74
N ARG A 71 0.81 36.06 -5.86
CA ARG A 71 1.14 35.56 -4.52
C ARG A 71 -0.12 35.22 -3.72
N SER A 72 -1.13 36.08 -3.77
CA SER A 72 -2.42 35.86 -3.10
C SER A 72 -3.18 34.64 -3.67
N LEU A 73 -3.16 34.46 -4.99
CA LEU A 73 -3.76 33.30 -5.66
C LEU A 73 -3.05 32.00 -5.28
N LYS A 74 -1.71 32.00 -5.22
CA LYS A 74 -0.89 30.84 -4.85
C LYS A 74 -0.96 30.47 -3.37
N ALA A 75 -1.23 31.44 -2.48
CA ALA A 75 -1.45 31.17 -1.08
C ALA A 75 -2.79 30.45 -0.81
N ASN A 76 -3.82 30.71 -1.61
CA ASN A 76 -5.17 30.16 -1.40
C ASN A 76 -5.31 28.72 -1.94
N LEU A 77 -5.82 27.79 -1.12
CA LEU A 77 -6.07 26.38 -1.50
C LEU A 77 -6.97 26.22 -2.73
N GLN A 78 -7.92 27.12 -2.94
CA GLN A 78 -8.87 27.04 -4.06
C GLN A 78 -8.29 27.52 -5.39
N THR A 79 -7.33 28.45 -5.38
CA THR A 79 -6.82 29.09 -6.60
C THR A 79 -5.35 28.79 -6.89
N ARG A 80 -4.63 28.12 -5.98
CA ARG A 80 -3.18 27.90 -6.12
C ARG A 80 -2.78 27.12 -7.36
N ASP A 81 -3.61 26.19 -7.80
CA ASP A 81 -3.32 25.35 -8.97
C ASP A 81 -3.72 26.02 -10.29
N ILE A 82 -4.38 27.19 -10.27
CA ILE A 82 -4.70 27.92 -11.50
C ILE A 82 -3.39 28.50 -12.09
N PRO A 83 -3.02 28.16 -13.34
CA PRO A 83 -1.83 28.71 -13.99
C PRO A 83 -2.00 30.21 -14.21
N VAL A 84 -0.96 30.97 -13.83
CA VAL A 84 -0.89 32.41 -14.03
C VAL A 84 0.21 32.68 -15.05
N ILE A 85 -0.15 33.30 -16.16
CA ILE A 85 0.80 33.80 -17.16
C ILE A 85 0.82 35.32 -17.03
N PHE A 86 2.00 35.88 -16.79
CA PHE A 86 2.15 37.33 -16.69
C PHE A 86 2.16 37.98 -18.08
N LEU A 87 1.48 39.11 -18.22
CA LEU A 87 1.60 40.01 -19.35
C LEU A 87 2.56 41.13 -18.94
N THR A 88 3.70 41.29 -19.61
CA THR A 88 4.74 42.27 -19.22
C THR A 88 5.18 43.14 -20.38
N GLY A 89 5.40 44.44 -20.13
CA GLY A 89 5.99 45.37 -21.10
C GLY A 89 7.51 45.54 -20.99
N GLN A 90 8.17 44.97 -19.97
CA GLN A 90 9.62 45.14 -19.74
C GLN A 90 10.36 43.81 -19.98
N ILE A 91 11.55 43.90 -20.60
CA ILE A 91 12.43 42.77 -20.96
C ILE A 91 13.70 42.83 -20.09
N LYS A 92 13.55 42.99 -18.77
CA LYS A 92 14.69 42.90 -17.86
C LYS A 92 14.65 41.53 -17.17
N ASP A 93 15.72 40.75 -17.31
CA ASP A 93 15.85 39.40 -16.76
C ASP A 93 15.54 39.30 -15.25
N LYS A 94 15.75 40.40 -14.51
CA LYS A 94 15.43 40.49 -13.07
C LYS A 94 13.94 40.41 -12.76
N ASP A 95 13.08 40.90 -13.65
CA ASP A 95 11.63 40.93 -13.43
C ASP A 95 11.00 39.56 -13.70
N GLU A 96 11.55 38.79 -14.66
CA GLU A 96 11.08 37.43 -14.95
C GLU A 96 11.40 36.44 -13.84
N THR A 97 12.58 36.58 -13.22
CA THR A 97 12.97 35.75 -12.09
C THR A 97 11.98 35.92 -10.92
N GLN A 98 11.64 37.18 -10.61
CA GLN A 98 10.70 37.51 -9.53
C GLN A 98 9.30 36.92 -9.74
N GLY A 99 8.77 36.93 -10.95
CA GLY A 99 7.42 36.39 -11.16
C GLY A 99 7.34 34.86 -11.13
N PHE A 100 8.41 34.15 -11.52
CA PHE A 100 8.50 32.70 -11.29
C PHE A 100 8.60 32.37 -9.79
N GLU A 101 9.34 33.18 -9.01
CA GLU A 101 9.42 33.02 -7.56
C GLU A 101 8.07 33.18 -6.84
N VAL A 102 7.16 34.03 -7.35
CA VAL A 102 5.79 34.15 -6.81
C VAL A 102 4.80 33.14 -7.42
N GLY A 103 5.28 32.24 -8.28
CA GLY A 103 4.54 31.08 -8.78
C GLY A 103 3.83 31.26 -10.12
N ALA A 104 4.18 32.26 -10.94
CA ALA A 104 3.73 32.28 -12.32
C ALA A 104 4.33 31.11 -13.11
N VAL A 105 3.62 30.63 -14.12
CA VAL A 105 4.06 29.50 -14.95
C VAL A 105 4.70 29.96 -16.25
N ASP A 106 4.48 31.22 -16.65
CA ASP A 106 4.98 31.77 -17.91
C ASP A 106 4.82 33.30 -18.03
N TYR A 107 5.34 33.87 -19.11
CA TYR A 107 5.24 35.28 -19.48
C TYR A 107 4.78 35.49 -20.93
N ILE A 108 4.16 36.62 -21.21
CA ILE A 108 3.87 37.09 -22.57
C ILE A 108 4.28 38.56 -22.62
N HIS A 109 5.22 38.89 -23.51
CA HIS A 109 5.67 40.27 -23.69
C HIS A 109 4.68 41.09 -24.51
N LYS A 110 4.44 42.33 -24.08
CA LYS A 110 3.68 43.36 -24.80
C LYS A 110 4.63 44.14 -25.74
N PRO A 111 4.22 44.46 -26.98
CA PRO A 111 2.97 44.06 -27.62
C PRO A 111 3.00 42.58 -28.01
N PHE A 112 1.94 41.84 -27.67
CA PHE A 112 1.90 40.39 -27.88
C PHE A 112 1.36 40.00 -29.26
N SER A 113 1.95 38.95 -29.85
CA SER A 113 1.42 38.36 -31.08
C SER A 113 0.31 37.36 -30.76
N VAL A 114 -0.72 37.33 -31.61
CA VAL A 114 -1.86 36.40 -31.52
C VAL A 114 -1.37 34.94 -31.42
N ALA A 115 -0.38 34.59 -32.24
CA ALA A 115 0.19 33.23 -32.27
C ALA A 115 0.85 32.84 -30.95
N VAL A 116 1.61 33.76 -30.31
CA VAL A 116 2.28 33.47 -29.03
C VAL A 116 1.29 33.35 -27.89
N VAL A 117 0.28 34.23 -27.81
CA VAL A 117 -0.77 34.14 -26.79
C VAL A 117 -1.49 32.80 -26.90
N ASN A 118 -1.96 32.44 -28.09
CA ASN A 118 -2.66 31.18 -28.31
C ASN A 118 -1.78 29.97 -27.99
N ALA A 119 -0.52 29.96 -28.41
CA ALA A 119 0.38 28.86 -28.13
C ALA A 119 0.63 28.67 -26.63
N ARG A 120 0.92 29.74 -25.88
CA ARG A 120 1.20 29.65 -24.44
C ARG A 120 -0.05 29.30 -23.64
N VAL A 121 -1.17 29.96 -23.92
CA VAL A 121 -2.47 29.64 -23.28
C VAL A 121 -2.83 28.19 -23.50
N ARG A 122 -2.78 27.72 -24.75
CA ARG A 122 -3.12 26.34 -25.10
C ARG A 122 -2.20 25.33 -24.40
N THR A 123 -0.90 25.61 -24.33
CA THR A 123 0.09 24.74 -23.67
C THR A 123 -0.22 24.57 -22.19
N HIS A 124 -0.45 25.68 -21.47
CA HIS A 124 -0.69 25.63 -20.02
C HIS A 124 -2.07 25.08 -19.67
N ILE A 125 -3.08 25.29 -20.52
CA ILE A 125 -4.38 24.61 -20.36
C ILE A 125 -4.20 23.09 -20.52
N MET A 126 -3.56 22.62 -21.60
CA MET A 126 -3.32 21.19 -21.79
C MET A 126 -2.51 20.57 -20.65
N LEU A 127 -1.48 21.26 -20.15
CA LEU A 127 -0.67 20.77 -19.03
C LEU A 127 -1.49 20.64 -17.75
N ARG A 128 -2.35 21.62 -17.46
CA ARG A 128 -3.27 21.56 -16.31
C ARG A 128 -4.23 20.39 -16.43
N GLU A 129 -4.85 20.21 -17.61
CA GLU A 129 -5.79 19.11 -17.85
C GLU A 129 -5.11 17.75 -17.71
N ALA A 130 -3.91 17.58 -18.26
CA ALA A 130 -3.15 16.35 -18.13
C ALA A 130 -2.82 16.03 -16.66
N ARG A 131 -2.46 17.05 -15.86
CA ARG A 131 -2.20 16.90 -14.42
C ARG A 131 -3.47 16.55 -13.65
N GLU A 132 -4.59 17.20 -13.94
CA GLU A 132 -5.89 16.91 -13.32
C GLU A 132 -6.35 15.48 -13.66
N GLU A 133 -6.21 15.05 -14.92
CA GLU A 133 -6.54 13.70 -15.35
C GLU A 133 -5.67 12.64 -14.67
N LEU A 134 -4.35 12.85 -14.65
CA LEU A 134 -3.44 11.95 -13.95
C LEU A 134 -3.79 11.85 -12.47
N SER A 135 -4.09 12.97 -11.80
CA SER A 135 -4.51 12.97 -10.40
C SER A 135 -5.80 12.19 -10.18
N ARG A 136 -6.78 12.32 -11.09
CA ARG A 136 -8.03 11.54 -11.02
C ARG A 136 -7.77 10.05 -11.18
N GLN A 137 -6.92 9.65 -12.13
CA GLN A 137 -6.56 8.25 -12.35
C GLN A 137 -5.85 7.66 -11.13
N LEU A 138 -4.90 8.39 -10.53
CA LEU A 138 -4.22 7.95 -9.31
C LEU A 138 -5.19 7.79 -8.14
N MET A 139 -6.14 8.73 -7.96
CA MET A 139 -7.17 8.60 -6.93
C MET A 139 -8.07 7.39 -7.16
N ALA A 140 -8.47 7.13 -8.41
CA ALA A 140 -9.28 5.96 -8.75
C ALA A 140 -8.55 4.64 -8.44
N ILE A 141 -7.29 4.52 -8.88
CA ILE A 141 -6.44 3.34 -8.62
C ILE A 141 -6.24 3.16 -7.11
N ASN A 142 -5.97 4.23 -6.36
CA ASN A 142 -5.78 4.14 -4.92
C ASN A 142 -7.05 3.66 -4.21
N ASN A 143 -8.22 4.16 -4.60
CA ASN A 143 -9.50 3.69 -4.06
C ASN A 143 -9.76 2.22 -4.39
N GLU A 144 -9.43 1.76 -5.61
CA GLU A 144 -9.52 0.34 -5.98
C GLU A 144 -8.61 -0.54 -5.13
N LEU A 145 -7.37 -0.09 -4.87
CA LEU A 145 -6.43 -0.81 -4.01
C LEU A 145 -6.88 -0.87 -2.55
N GLU A 146 -7.43 0.21 -2.00
CA GLU A 146 -8.00 0.21 -0.65
C GLU A 146 -9.19 -0.74 -0.53
N MET A 147 -10.10 -0.76 -1.52
CA MET A 147 -11.19 -1.75 -1.53
C MET A 147 -10.66 -3.19 -1.60
N ALA A 148 -9.64 -3.44 -2.42
CA ALA A 148 -9.01 -4.76 -2.50
C ALA A 148 -8.37 -5.17 -1.15
N ARG A 149 -7.73 -4.22 -0.46
CA ARG A 149 -7.19 -4.40 0.89
C ARG A 149 -8.26 -4.77 1.90
N GLU A 150 -9.37 -4.03 1.94
CA GLU A 150 -10.49 -4.32 2.84
C GLU A 150 -11.04 -5.74 2.61
N ILE A 151 -11.23 -6.13 1.35
CA ILE A 151 -11.69 -7.48 1.00
C ILE A 151 -10.67 -8.52 1.45
N GLN A 152 -9.38 -8.33 1.18
CA GLN A 152 -8.35 -9.28 1.59
C GLN A 152 -8.31 -9.47 3.12
N LEU A 153 -8.30 -8.37 3.88
CA LEU A 153 -8.29 -8.43 5.34
C LEU A 153 -9.55 -9.10 5.90
N SER A 154 -10.68 -9.03 5.20
CA SER A 154 -11.91 -9.75 5.57
C SER A 154 -11.81 -11.28 5.40
N ILE A 155 -10.86 -11.77 4.60
CA ILE A 155 -10.63 -13.20 4.37
C ILE A 155 -9.76 -13.81 5.49
N LEU A 156 -8.85 -13.00 6.04
CA LEU A 156 -8.04 -13.38 7.19
C LEU A 156 -8.89 -13.52 8.46
N PRO A 157 -8.49 -14.37 9.42
CA PRO A 157 -9.20 -14.50 10.68
C PRO A 157 -9.29 -13.16 11.43
N SER A 158 -10.51 -12.73 11.76
CA SER A 158 -10.76 -11.51 12.55
C SER A 158 -10.35 -11.64 14.03
N GLY A 159 -9.92 -12.82 14.46
CA GLY A 159 -9.47 -13.13 15.80
C GLY A 159 -8.95 -14.56 15.89
N THR A 160 -8.42 -14.93 17.05
CA THR A 160 -7.92 -16.28 17.31
C THR A 160 -9.01 -17.17 17.92
N PRO A 161 -9.05 -18.47 17.57
CA PRO A 161 -9.99 -19.41 18.17
C PRO A 161 -9.72 -19.56 19.67
N LYS A 162 -10.79 -19.59 20.47
CA LYS A 162 -10.70 -19.78 21.92
C LYS A 162 -10.83 -21.26 22.26
N ILE A 163 -9.70 -21.92 22.46
CA ILE A 163 -9.61 -23.33 22.84
C ILE A 163 -8.98 -23.40 24.23
N ALA A 164 -9.66 -24.08 25.16
CA ALA A 164 -9.12 -24.26 26.51
C ALA A 164 -7.81 -25.03 26.43
N GLY A 165 -6.75 -24.54 27.08
CA GLY A 165 -5.40 -25.11 26.99
C GLY A 165 -4.50 -24.46 25.93
N LEU A 166 -5.00 -23.53 25.12
CA LEU A 166 -4.21 -22.77 24.15
C LEU A 166 -4.33 -21.26 24.39
N ASN A 167 -3.20 -20.56 24.31
CA ASN A 167 -3.17 -19.10 24.15
C ASN A 167 -2.50 -18.74 22.83
N ILE A 168 -3.25 -18.15 21.91
CA ILE A 168 -2.82 -17.90 20.53
C ILE A 168 -2.73 -16.41 20.29
N ALA A 169 -1.58 -15.95 19.80
CA ALA A 169 -1.37 -14.60 19.31
C ALA A 169 -0.95 -14.63 17.83
N THR A 170 -1.45 -13.68 17.05
CA THR A 170 -1.07 -13.51 15.64
C THR A 170 -0.67 -12.07 15.36
N ARG A 171 0.22 -11.87 14.39
CA ARG A 171 0.53 -10.57 13.80
C ARG A 171 0.63 -10.75 12.28
N TYR A 172 0.00 -9.83 11.55
CA TYR A 172 0.01 -9.76 10.10
C TYR A 172 0.25 -8.31 9.69
N ILE A 173 1.33 -8.06 8.97
CA ILE A 173 1.71 -6.74 8.45
C ILE A 173 2.03 -6.93 6.97
N PRO A 174 1.17 -6.49 6.04
CA PRO A 174 1.44 -6.61 4.62
C PRO A 174 2.47 -5.56 4.17
N MET A 175 3.31 -5.93 3.20
CA MET A 175 4.31 -5.08 2.55
C MET A 175 3.66 -3.90 1.80
N SER A 176 2.53 -4.18 1.14
CA SER A 176 1.84 -3.24 0.27
C SER A 176 0.38 -3.06 0.69
N ALA A 177 -0.45 -2.49 -0.20
CA ALA A 177 -1.89 -2.43 0.04
C ALA A 177 -2.47 -3.82 0.33
N VAL A 178 -1.98 -4.85 -0.37
CA VAL A 178 -2.37 -6.25 -0.24
C VAL A 178 -1.13 -7.17 -0.20
N GLY A 179 -1.21 -8.28 0.53
CA GLY A 179 -0.10 -9.25 0.72
C GLY A 179 -0.29 -10.59 -0.01
N GLY A 180 0.78 -11.34 -0.23
CA GLY A 180 0.77 -12.76 -0.57
C GLY A 180 0.63 -13.67 0.65
N ASP A 181 1.09 -13.21 1.82
CA ASP A 181 1.00 -13.96 3.06
C ASP A 181 -0.45 -14.27 3.47
N PHE A 182 -0.65 -15.47 4.01
CA PHE A 182 -1.95 -15.96 4.46
C PHE A 182 -1.82 -16.86 5.68
N TYR A 183 -2.77 -16.75 6.61
CA TYR A 183 -2.91 -17.72 7.68
C TYR A 183 -4.39 -17.96 8.01
N ASP A 184 -4.69 -19.14 8.55
CA ASP A 184 -6.04 -19.50 8.92
C ASP A 184 -6.11 -20.64 9.95
N PHE A 185 -7.29 -20.82 10.54
CA PHE A 185 -7.57 -21.82 11.55
C PHE A 185 -8.70 -22.76 11.12
N ILE A 186 -8.52 -24.06 11.32
CA ILE A 186 -9.59 -25.06 11.24
C ILE A 186 -9.90 -25.54 12.66
N SER A 187 -10.86 -24.90 13.31
CA SER A 187 -11.38 -25.36 14.60
C SER A 187 -12.28 -26.58 14.39
N VAL A 188 -11.80 -27.76 14.75
CA VAL A 188 -12.57 -29.01 14.62
C VAL A 188 -13.53 -29.16 15.79
N ASP A 189 -13.04 -28.95 17.01
CA ASP A 189 -13.81 -28.96 18.27
C ASP A 189 -13.05 -28.22 19.39
N GLU A 190 -13.43 -28.43 20.66
CA GLU A 190 -12.84 -27.77 21.83
C GLU A 190 -11.42 -28.23 22.19
N LYS A 191 -10.85 -29.22 21.49
CA LYS A 191 -9.52 -29.79 21.77
C LYS A 191 -8.65 -30.01 20.54
N HIS A 192 -9.22 -29.85 19.35
CA HIS A 192 -8.55 -30.11 18.08
C HIS A 192 -8.52 -28.86 17.21
N LEU A 193 -7.31 -28.44 16.84
CA LEU A 193 -7.09 -27.23 16.05
C LEU A 193 -6.09 -27.45 14.90
N GLY A 194 -6.55 -27.22 13.68
CA GLY A 194 -5.70 -27.05 12.51
C GLY A 194 -5.25 -25.60 12.37
N ILE A 195 -3.99 -25.37 12.02
CA ILE A 195 -3.41 -24.04 11.84
C ILE A 195 -2.57 -24.07 10.57
N LEU A 196 -2.86 -23.15 9.65
CA LEU A 196 -2.14 -22.97 8.41
C LEU A 196 -1.47 -21.60 8.40
N ILE A 197 -0.22 -21.57 7.97
CA ILE A 197 0.46 -20.36 7.49
C ILE A 197 0.99 -20.62 6.09
N ALA A 198 1.00 -19.59 5.26
CA ALA A 198 1.44 -19.68 3.89
C ALA A 198 1.99 -18.33 3.42
N ASP A 199 2.89 -18.43 2.45
CA ASP A 199 3.37 -17.31 1.66
C ASP A 199 3.18 -17.64 0.17
N VAL A 200 2.70 -16.67 -0.59
CA VAL A 200 2.53 -16.77 -2.03
C VAL A 200 3.63 -15.97 -2.71
N SER A 201 4.40 -16.65 -3.56
CA SER A 201 5.50 -16.02 -4.30
C SER A 201 5.05 -14.76 -5.04
N GLY A 202 5.81 -13.68 -4.92
CA GLY A 202 5.50 -12.38 -5.52
C GLY A 202 4.79 -11.47 -4.51
N HIS A 203 4.21 -10.37 -4.98
CA HIS A 203 3.56 -9.41 -4.09
C HIS A 203 2.37 -8.71 -4.78
N GLY A 204 1.57 -8.00 -4.00
CA GLY A 204 0.44 -7.22 -4.51
C GLY A 204 -0.77 -8.08 -4.88
N LEU A 205 -1.60 -7.56 -5.79
CA LEU A 205 -2.91 -8.13 -6.10
C LEU A 205 -2.89 -9.58 -6.61
N PRO A 206 -1.96 -10.00 -7.50
CA PRO A 206 -1.90 -11.40 -7.94
C PRO A 206 -1.68 -12.38 -6.78
N ALA A 207 -0.77 -12.05 -5.86
CA ALA A 207 -0.47 -12.88 -4.70
C ALA A 207 -1.67 -12.96 -3.73
N ALA A 208 -2.33 -11.82 -3.48
CA ALA A 208 -3.53 -11.73 -2.65
C ALA A 208 -4.72 -12.56 -3.19
N LEU A 209 -4.89 -12.61 -4.51
CA LEU A 209 -5.92 -13.44 -5.15
C LEU A 209 -5.63 -14.94 -4.97
N ILE A 210 -4.37 -15.36 -5.05
CA ILE A 210 -3.96 -16.74 -4.80
C ILE A 210 -4.17 -17.09 -3.32
N ALA A 211 -3.81 -16.21 -2.39
CA ALA A 211 -4.12 -16.36 -0.96
C ALA A 211 -5.63 -16.52 -0.70
N SER A 212 -6.46 -15.75 -1.42
CA SER A 212 -7.93 -15.88 -1.35
C SER A 212 -8.41 -17.26 -1.84
N MET A 213 -7.78 -17.82 -2.86
CA MET A 213 -8.08 -19.17 -3.34
C MET A 213 -7.58 -20.25 -2.39
N LEU A 214 -6.47 -20.00 -1.69
CA LEU A 214 -5.94 -20.87 -0.66
C LEU A 214 -6.95 -21.00 0.50
N LYS A 215 -7.63 -19.92 0.92
CA LYS A 215 -8.75 -19.97 1.89
C LYS A 215 -9.82 -20.96 1.46
N VAL A 216 -10.28 -20.87 0.22
CA VAL A 216 -11.34 -21.74 -0.30
C VAL A 216 -10.88 -23.19 -0.38
N ALA A 217 -9.64 -23.41 -0.83
CA ALA A 217 -9.05 -24.74 -0.89
C ALA A 217 -8.89 -25.36 0.51
N LEU A 218 -8.44 -24.57 1.50
CA LEU A 218 -8.29 -25.00 2.88
C LEU A 218 -9.63 -25.36 3.50
N PHE A 219 -10.66 -24.54 3.27
CA PHE A 219 -12.01 -24.82 3.74
C PHE A 219 -12.51 -26.17 3.22
N ALA A 220 -12.24 -26.52 1.96
CA ALA A 220 -12.58 -27.82 1.40
C ALA A 220 -11.82 -29.00 2.03
N GLN A 221 -10.65 -28.75 2.64
CA GLN A 221 -9.87 -29.76 3.37
C GLN A 221 -10.23 -29.87 4.85
N SER A 222 -11.19 -29.09 5.38
CA SER A 222 -11.60 -29.16 6.79
C SER A 222 -11.94 -30.58 7.29
N PRO A 223 -12.60 -31.47 6.51
CA PRO A 223 -12.85 -32.86 6.93
C PRO A 223 -11.59 -33.71 7.12
N HIS A 224 -10.43 -33.23 6.67
CA HIS A 224 -9.13 -33.89 6.75
C HIS A 224 -8.16 -33.14 7.65
N ALA A 225 -8.63 -32.19 8.46
CA ALA A 225 -7.80 -31.34 9.29
C ALA A 225 -6.78 -32.08 10.18
N PHE A 226 -7.12 -33.30 10.62
CA PHE A 226 -6.27 -34.15 11.46
C PHE A 226 -5.07 -34.77 10.73
N ASP A 227 -5.00 -34.69 9.40
CA ASP A 227 -3.96 -35.28 8.56
C ASP A 227 -3.24 -34.18 7.73
N PRO A 228 -2.17 -33.58 8.28
CA PRO A 228 -1.42 -32.51 7.61
C PRO A 228 -0.99 -32.80 6.18
N ALA A 229 -0.42 -33.98 5.91
CA ALA A 229 -0.01 -34.39 4.57
C ALA A 229 -1.19 -34.43 3.59
N ARG A 230 -2.35 -34.95 4.02
CA ARG A 230 -3.56 -34.98 3.19
C ARG A 230 -4.11 -33.59 2.93
N VAL A 231 -4.07 -32.68 3.91
CA VAL A 231 -4.43 -31.28 3.72
C VAL A 231 -3.55 -30.66 2.64
N LEU A 232 -2.22 -30.76 2.75
CA LEU A 232 -1.29 -30.20 1.75
C LEU A 232 -1.49 -30.81 0.36
N ALA A 233 -1.73 -32.12 0.27
CA ALA A 233 -2.02 -32.78 -1.00
C ALA A 233 -3.31 -32.24 -1.65
N GLY A 234 -4.38 -32.04 -0.85
CA GLY A 234 -5.63 -31.46 -1.33
C GLY A 234 -5.51 -29.99 -1.73
N LEU A 235 -4.68 -29.21 -1.03
CA LEU A 235 -4.33 -27.85 -1.42
C LEU A 235 -3.57 -27.85 -2.75
N ASN A 236 -2.54 -28.68 -2.90
CA ASN A 236 -1.78 -28.81 -4.14
C ASN A 236 -2.70 -29.19 -5.30
N GLN A 237 -3.57 -30.19 -5.13
CA GLN A 237 -4.54 -30.60 -6.16
C GLN A 237 -5.44 -29.44 -6.58
N SER A 238 -5.83 -28.58 -5.64
CA SER A 238 -6.72 -27.45 -5.90
C SER A 238 -6.02 -26.29 -6.62
N LEU A 239 -4.72 -26.10 -6.41
CA LEU A 239 -3.94 -24.97 -6.92
C LEU A 239 -3.04 -25.32 -8.11
N CYS A 240 -2.70 -26.60 -8.30
CA CYS A 240 -1.69 -27.03 -9.25
C CYS A 240 -1.99 -26.63 -10.69
N GLY A 241 -0.99 -26.06 -11.36
CA GLY A 241 -1.06 -25.63 -12.76
C GLY A 241 -1.92 -24.39 -13.03
N LYS A 242 -2.58 -23.82 -12.02
CA LYS A 242 -3.51 -22.69 -12.21
C LYS A 242 -2.81 -21.32 -12.26
N PHE A 243 -1.66 -21.16 -11.61
CA PHE A 243 -1.08 -19.83 -11.35
C PHE A 243 0.37 -19.65 -11.78
N ARG A 244 0.85 -20.36 -12.81
CA ARG A 244 2.25 -20.22 -13.26
C ARG A 244 2.60 -18.77 -13.66
N PRO A 245 3.76 -18.23 -13.26
CA PRO A 245 4.87 -18.89 -12.55
C PRO A 245 4.76 -18.92 -11.02
N HIS A 246 3.68 -18.40 -10.44
CA HIS A 246 3.50 -18.31 -8.99
C HIS A 246 3.36 -19.69 -8.34
N PHE A 247 3.85 -19.76 -7.11
CA PHE A 247 3.78 -20.92 -6.23
C PHE A 247 3.45 -20.47 -4.80
N VAL A 248 3.12 -21.43 -3.94
CA VAL A 248 2.77 -21.16 -2.54
C VAL A 248 3.63 -22.03 -1.64
N THR A 249 4.25 -21.42 -0.65
CA THR A 249 4.89 -22.14 0.46
C THR A 249 3.88 -22.25 1.60
N VAL A 250 3.80 -23.41 2.26
CA VAL A 250 2.83 -23.64 3.35
C VAL A 250 3.45 -24.41 4.49
N ALA A 251 3.15 -24.03 5.73
CA ALA A 251 3.27 -24.92 6.89
C ALA A 251 1.90 -25.13 7.51
N TYR A 252 1.57 -26.40 7.77
CA TYR A 252 0.33 -26.78 8.43
C TYR A 252 0.63 -27.62 9.66
N ILE A 253 0.01 -27.25 10.79
CA ILE A 253 0.01 -28.05 12.01
C ILE A 253 -1.39 -28.43 12.44
N PHE A 254 -1.50 -29.58 13.07
CA PHE A 254 -2.70 -30.04 13.76
C PHE A 254 -2.37 -30.33 15.22
N VAL A 255 -2.99 -29.58 16.13
CA VAL A 255 -2.84 -29.73 17.58
C VAL A 255 -3.99 -30.60 18.09
N ASP A 256 -3.63 -31.72 18.70
CA ASP A 256 -4.55 -32.67 19.35
C ASP A 256 -4.26 -32.64 20.86
N LEU A 257 -5.09 -31.91 21.61
CA LEU A 257 -4.96 -31.76 23.07
C LEU A 257 -5.46 -33.00 23.83
N GLU A 258 -6.19 -33.91 23.19
CA GLU A 258 -6.57 -35.18 23.83
C GLU A 258 -5.36 -36.11 23.96
N LYS A 259 -4.54 -36.16 22.92
CA LYS A 259 -3.31 -36.95 22.89
C LYS A 259 -2.08 -36.16 23.32
N ASN A 260 -2.21 -34.83 23.48
CA ASN A 260 -1.10 -33.90 23.72
C ASN A 260 0.00 -34.05 22.68
N VAL A 261 -0.37 -33.94 21.41
CA VAL A 261 0.55 -34.07 20.27
C VAL A 261 0.28 -32.97 19.24
N VAL A 262 1.34 -32.56 18.55
CA VAL A 262 1.26 -31.77 17.33
C VAL A 262 1.68 -32.62 16.15
N SER A 263 0.89 -32.59 15.08
CA SER A 263 1.25 -33.16 13.79
C SER A 263 1.60 -32.03 12.84
N HIS A 264 2.68 -32.15 12.06
CA HIS A 264 3.17 -31.10 11.17
C HIS A 264 3.48 -31.65 9.79
N ALA A 265 3.13 -30.89 8.75
CA ALA A 265 3.64 -31.06 7.40
C ALA A 265 3.92 -29.68 6.78
N GLY A 266 5.03 -29.57 6.04
CA GLY A 266 5.41 -28.37 5.30
C GLY A 266 5.47 -28.59 3.78
N ALA A 267 5.40 -27.50 3.03
CA ALA A 267 5.58 -27.42 1.58
C ALA A 267 6.44 -26.19 1.24
N GLY A 268 7.77 -26.34 1.22
CA GLY A 268 8.73 -25.28 0.91
C GLY A 268 8.76 -24.08 1.87
N HIS A 269 8.10 -24.15 3.03
CA HIS A 269 7.93 -23.01 3.95
C HIS A 269 9.03 -22.98 5.03
N PRO A 270 9.29 -21.82 5.68
CA PRO A 270 10.14 -21.77 6.87
C PRO A 270 9.71 -22.79 7.95
N PRO A 271 10.68 -23.35 8.70
CA PRO A 271 10.38 -24.40 9.66
C PRO A 271 9.59 -23.86 10.85
N VAL A 272 8.55 -24.60 11.26
CA VAL A 272 7.84 -24.35 12.51
C VAL A 272 8.78 -24.58 13.68
N LEU A 273 8.84 -23.62 14.62
CA LEU A 273 9.68 -23.74 15.81
C LEU A 273 8.83 -24.22 17.00
N LEU A 274 9.35 -25.21 17.71
CA LEU A 274 8.83 -25.69 18.99
C LEU A 274 9.84 -25.33 20.09
N TRP A 275 9.48 -24.37 20.94
CA TRP A 275 10.21 -24.09 22.17
C TRP A 275 9.77 -25.06 23.27
N ARG A 276 10.74 -25.80 23.81
CA ARG A 276 10.55 -26.81 24.85
C ARG A 276 10.87 -26.24 26.22
N LYS A 277 9.87 -26.09 27.08
CA LYS A 277 10.10 -25.52 28.43
C LYS A 277 11.07 -26.35 29.26
N ARG A 278 10.96 -27.68 29.18
CA ARG A 278 11.82 -28.62 29.92
C ARG A 278 13.30 -28.47 29.56
N GLU A 279 13.59 -28.10 28.33
CA GLU A 279 14.95 -28.05 27.79
C GLU A 279 15.49 -26.63 27.68
N GLY A 280 14.62 -25.63 27.69
CA GLY A 280 14.97 -24.22 27.52
C GLY A 280 15.44 -23.88 26.09
N MET A 281 15.10 -24.70 25.09
CA MET A 281 15.63 -24.61 23.74
C MET A 281 14.52 -24.63 22.68
N ALA A 282 14.70 -23.87 21.60
CA ALA A 282 13.85 -23.93 20.42
C ALA A 282 14.36 -24.99 19.41
N ARG A 283 13.46 -25.85 18.94
CA ARG A 283 13.73 -26.89 17.94
C ARG A 283 12.89 -26.67 16.68
N GLU A 284 13.45 -26.98 15.52
CA GLU A 284 12.71 -26.97 14.26
C GLU A 284 11.93 -28.28 14.07
N LEU A 285 10.68 -28.16 13.63
CA LEU A 285 9.89 -29.28 13.13
C LEU A 285 10.20 -29.48 11.65
N ALA A 286 11.34 -30.13 11.38
CA ALA A 286 11.88 -30.28 10.03
C ALA A 286 11.20 -31.41 9.22
N GLU A 287 9.96 -31.16 8.78
CA GLU A 287 9.27 -31.99 7.78
C GLU A 287 8.75 -31.09 6.67
N ASN A 288 9.37 -31.15 5.50
CA ASN A 288 9.10 -30.21 4.42
C ASN A 288 9.10 -30.91 3.05
N GLY A 289 7.98 -30.81 2.34
CA GLY A 289 7.81 -31.28 0.97
C GLY A 289 8.11 -30.19 -0.06
N LEU A 290 7.81 -30.49 -1.32
CA LEU A 290 7.90 -29.51 -2.41
C LEU A 290 6.83 -28.41 -2.26
N LEU A 291 7.14 -27.20 -2.73
CA LEU A 291 6.21 -26.07 -2.82
C LEU A 291 4.93 -26.40 -3.62
N LEU A 292 3.80 -25.80 -3.22
CA LEU A 292 2.49 -26.04 -3.85
C LEU A 292 2.37 -25.30 -5.19
N GLY A 293 1.74 -25.93 -6.18
CA GLY A 293 1.33 -25.30 -7.44
C GLY A 293 2.06 -25.80 -8.70
N PRO A 294 3.41 -25.83 -8.74
CA PRO A 294 4.14 -26.23 -9.95
C PRO A 294 4.14 -27.74 -10.24
N PHE A 295 4.12 -28.58 -9.19
CA PHE A 295 4.36 -30.02 -9.30
C PHE A 295 3.11 -30.84 -8.97
N ALA A 296 2.48 -31.44 -9.98
CA ALA A 296 1.27 -32.26 -9.80
C ALA A 296 1.53 -33.54 -8.97
N GLU A 297 2.73 -34.09 -9.07
CA GLU A 297 3.14 -35.33 -8.40
C GLU A 297 3.82 -35.08 -7.04
N ALA A 298 3.71 -33.87 -6.49
CA ALA A 298 4.29 -33.56 -5.17
C ALA A 298 3.66 -34.45 -4.08
N THR A 299 4.52 -35.10 -3.30
CA THR A 299 4.15 -35.91 -2.15
C THR A 299 4.48 -35.17 -0.86
N PHE A 300 3.60 -35.28 0.12
CA PHE A 300 3.76 -34.66 1.45
C PHE A 300 3.75 -35.73 2.52
N SER A 301 4.56 -35.54 3.57
CA SER A 301 4.63 -36.39 4.74
C SER A 301 4.37 -35.58 6.01
N SER A 302 3.91 -36.27 7.05
CA SER A 302 3.64 -35.66 8.35
C SER A 302 4.57 -36.25 9.40
N ILE A 303 5.05 -35.42 10.31
CA ILE A 303 5.66 -35.86 11.57
C ILE A 303 4.72 -35.59 12.73
N GLN A 304 4.89 -36.34 13.82
CA GLN A 304 4.15 -36.16 15.05
C GLN A 304 5.10 -35.99 16.23
N VAL A 305 4.86 -34.99 17.06
CA VAL A 305 5.71 -34.64 18.21
C VAL A 305 4.84 -34.47 19.46
N PRO A 306 5.24 -35.02 20.62
CA PRO A 306 4.50 -34.82 21.87
C PRO A 306 4.63 -33.37 22.37
N LEU A 307 3.52 -32.81 22.82
CA LEU A 307 3.42 -31.49 23.45
C LEU A 307 3.39 -31.64 24.97
N GLU A 308 4.12 -30.78 25.67
CA GLU A 308 4.07 -30.67 27.13
C GLU A 308 3.50 -29.30 27.54
N ALA A 309 2.88 -29.23 28.71
CA ALA A 309 2.38 -27.96 29.23
C ALA A 309 3.53 -26.97 29.47
N GLY A 310 3.36 -25.76 28.94
CA GLY A 310 4.38 -24.72 28.90
C GLY A 310 5.22 -24.72 27.62
N ASP A 311 5.09 -25.70 26.73
CA ASP A 311 5.71 -25.63 25.40
C ASP A 311 5.06 -24.52 24.56
N ARG A 312 5.78 -24.03 23.54
CA ARG A 312 5.31 -22.96 22.66
C ARG A 312 5.66 -23.24 21.20
N LEU A 313 4.69 -23.06 20.31
CA LEU A 313 4.87 -23.19 18.86
C LEU A 313 4.93 -21.82 18.20
N PHE A 314 5.79 -21.69 17.18
CA PHE A 314 5.92 -20.50 16.35
C PHE A 314 5.85 -20.86 14.87
N LEU A 315 4.95 -20.20 14.16
CA LEU A 315 4.83 -20.27 12.71
C LEU A 315 5.08 -18.86 12.17
N TYR A 316 5.88 -18.75 11.12
CA TYR A 316 6.27 -17.47 10.56
C TYR A 316 6.58 -17.58 9.07
N THR A 317 6.38 -16.49 8.35
CA THR A 317 6.78 -16.35 6.95
C THR A 317 8.22 -15.84 6.85
N ASP A 318 8.82 -15.98 5.68
CA ASP A 318 10.22 -15.64 5.42
C ASP A 318 10.51 -14.14 5.61
N GLY A 319 9.52 -13.25 5.49
CA GLY A 319 9.66 -11.84 5.83
C GLY A 319 10.18 -11.53 7.25
N ILE A 320 10.19 -12.51 8.17
CA ILE A 320 10.88 -12.40 9.46
C ILE A 320 12.38 -12.64 9.35
N VAL A 321 12.77 -13.75 8.71
CA VAL A 321 14.17 -14.16 8.63
C VAL A 321 14.92 -13.36 7.57
N GLU A 322 14.24 -12.94 6.50
CA GLU A 322 14.75 -12.08 5.43
C GLU A 322 14.63 -10.59 5.75
N PHE A 323 14.24 -10.22 6.98
CA PHE A 323 14.16 -8.82 7.38
C PHE A 323 15.57 -8.19 7.40
N ARG A 324 15.80 -7.19 6.55
CA ARG A 324 17.16 -6.67 6.27
C ARG A 324 17.58 -5.50 7.14
N SER A 325 18.84 -5.54 7.56
CA SER A 325 19.55 -4.37 8.10
C SER A 325 19.98 -3.39 6.99
N PRO A 326 20.35 -2.14 7.33
CA PRO A 326 20.92 -1.21 6.36
C PRO A 326 22.21 -1.71 5.68
N ALA A 327 22.92 -2.65 6.31
CA ALA A 327 24.11 -3.30 5.76
C ALA A 327 23.77 -4.41 4.74
N GLY A 328 22.49 -4.72 4.52
CA GLY A 328 22.03 -5.78 3.63
C GLY A 328 22.10 -7.18 4.24
N GLU A 329 22.29 -7.29 5.56
CA GLU A 329 22.27 -8.56 6.29
C GLU A 329 20.84 -8.91 6.72
N ASP A 330 20.42 -10.13 6.42
CA ASP A 330 19.13 -10.69 6.85
C ASP A 330 19.14 -10.98 8.36
N PHE A 331 17.99 -10.86 9.03
CA PHE A 331 17.86 -11.14 10.46
C PHE A 331 18.26 -12.59 10.79
N GLY A 332 17.78 -13.54 9.99
CA GLY A 332 18.17 -14.94 10.01
C GLY A 332 17.49 -15.78 11.10
N GLY A 333 17.39 -17.08 10.84
CA GLY A 333 16.75 -18.05 11.74
C GLY A 333 17.48 -18.22 13.09
N ASP A 334 18.80 -18.08 13.12
CA ASP A 334 19.59 -18.19 14.36
C ASP A 334 19.24 -17.09 15.36
N ARG A 335 19.12 -15.84 14.88
CA ARG A 335 18.72 -14.71 15.74
C ARG A 335 17.28 -14.84 16.21
N LEU A 336 16.39 -15.34 15.35
CA LEU A 336 15.01 -15.64 15.74
C LEU A 336 14.94 -16.68 16.87
N ARG A 337 15.70 -17.77 16.77
CA ARG A 337 15.78 -18.78 17.83
C ARG A 337 16.33 -18.20 19.14
N GLN A 338 17.45 -17.48 19.08
CA GLN A 338 18.04 -16.83 20.25
C GLN A 338 17.07 -15.83 20.90
N PHE A 339 16.32 -15.08 20.08
CA PHE A 339 15.29 -14.17 20.56
C PHE A 339 14.18 -14.89 21.33
N ILE A 340 13.65 -15.98 20.77
CA ILE A 340 12.61 -16.80 21.41
C ILE A 340 13.10 -17.35 22.74
N GLU A 341 14.33 -17.88 22.78
CA GLU A 341 14.93 -18.43 23.99
C GLU A 341 15.17 -17.36 25.06
N ALA A 342 15.58 -16.14 24.68
CA ALA A 342 15.78 -15.04 25.61
C ALA A 342 14.47 -14.46 26.18
N ASN A 343 13.36 -14.53 25.42
CA ASN A 343 12.09 -13.89 25.75
C ASN A 343 10.96 -14.88 26.07
N HIS A 344 11.29 -16.13 26.37
CA HIS A 344 10.33 -17.22 26.60
C HIS A 344 9.34 -16.97 27.74
N THR A 345 9.66 -16.09 28.69
CA THR A 345 8.80 -15.75 29.84
C THR A 345 7.68 -14.77 29.48
N LEU A 346 7.77 -14.07 28.35
CA LEU A 346 6.74 -13.17 27.88
C LEU A 346 5.49 -13.95 27.44
N SER A 347 4.31 -13.34 27.55
CA SER A 347 3.10 -13.90 26.92
C SER A 347 3.25 -13.90 25.40
N ALA A 348 2.53 -14.78 24.71
CA ALA A 348 2.57 -14.87 23.24
C ALA A 348 2.42 -13.48 22.57
N GLU A 349 1.45 -12.67 23.02
CA GLU A 349 1.21 -11.34 22.49
C GLU A 349 2.39 -10.37 22.67
N HIS A 350 2.89 -10.23 23.90
CA HIS A 350 4.03 -9.35 24.18
C HIS A 350 5.32 -9.83 23.50
N LEU A 351 5.49 -11.14 23.32
CA LEU A 351 6.61 -11.70 22.60
C LEU A 351 6.58 -11.26 21.13
N LEU A 352 5.43 -11.39 20.45
CA LEU A 352 5.30 -10.95 19.06
C LEU A 352 5.54 -9.45 18.90
N GLU A 353 5.03 -8.62 19.81
CA GLU A 353 5.27 -7.16 19.80
C GLU A 353 6.74 -6.80 20.03
N THR A 354 7.40 -7.53 20.93
CA THR A 354 8.82 -7.35 21.21
C THR A 354 9.67 -7.78 20.01
N LEU A 355 9.30 -8.87 19.34
CA LEU A 355 9.98 -9.34 18.12
C LEU A 355 9.87 -8.30 17.01
N LEU A 356 8.66 -7.81 16.73
CA LEU A 356 8.45 -6.75 15.74
C LEU A 356 9.28 -5.51 16.06
N SER A 357 9.27 -5.07 17.32
CA SER A 357 10.09 -3.94 17.76
C SER A 357 11.59 -4.17 17.54
N GLN A 358 12.07 -5.41 17.71
CA GLN A 358 13.46 -5.78 17.44
C GLN A 358 13.79 -5.80 15.94
N LEU A 359 12.87 -6.26 15.09
CA LEU A 359 13.04 -6.22 13.64
C LEU A 359 13.17 -4.77 13.15
N TRP A 360 12.30 -3.87 13.59
CA TRP A 360 12.40 -2.44 13.24
C TRP A 360 13.73 -1.82 13.70
N ARG A 361 14.20 -2.17 14.90
CA ARG A 361 15.53 -1.74 15.37
C ARG A 361 16.67 -2.32 14.53
N TRP A 362 16.56 -3.57 14.11
CA TRP A 362 17.54 -4.23 13.23
C TRP A 362 17.67 -3.52 11.88
N ALA A 363 16.54 -3.05 11.31
CA ALA A 363 16.53 -2.25 10.09
C ALA A 363 16.92 -0.78 10.30
N GLU A 364 17.15 -0.32 11.54
CA GLU A 364 17.29 1.10 11.89
C GLU A 364 16.13 1.97 11.37
N GLN A 365 14.93 1.41 11.41
CA GLN A 365 13.73 2.01 10.86
C GLN A 365 12.68 2.25 11.94
N ALA A 366 11.84 3.27 11.72
CA ALA A 366 10.68 3.49 12.56
C ALA A 366 9.61 2.43 12.26
N PRO A 367 8.84 1.96 13.26
CA PRO A 367 7.73 1.05 13.01
C PRO A 367 6.77 1.60 11.95
N GLY A 368 6.44 0.77 10.95
CA GLY A 368 5.52 1.14 9.86
C GLY A 368 6.17 1.88 8.68
N THR A 369 7.50 1.94 8.61
CA THR A 369 8.19 2.26 7.34
C THR A 369 8.02 1.11 6.34
N ALA A 370 8.24 1.40 5.05
CA ALA A 370 8.10 0.42 3.98
C ALA A 370 9.05 -0.78 4.21
N GLN A 371 8.45 -1.95 4.41
CA GLN A 371 9.13 -3.24 4.52
C GLN A 371 9.32 -3.88 3.13
N LEU A 372 10.23 -4.86 3.03
CA LEU A 372 10.57 -5.52 1.77
C LEU A 372 9.69 -6.73 1.43
N ASP A 373 8.99 -7.27 2.43
CA ASP A 373 8.10 -8.41 2.28
C ASP A 373 6.97 -8.38 3.32
N ASP A 374 5.96 -9.24 3.16
CA ASP A 374 4.91 -9.43 4.15
C ASP A 374 5.46 -10.07 5.43
N ILE A 375 4.84 -9.73 6.56
CA ILE A 375 5.20 -10.29 7.86
C ILE A 375 3.99 -10.98 8.45
N THR A 376 4.09 -12.29 8.61
CA THR A 376 3.10 -13.10 9.32
C THR A 376 3.75 -13.93 10.41
N LEU A 377 3.18 -13.86 11.60
CA LEU A 377 3.65 -14.56 12.79
C LEU A 377 2.46 -15.12 13.57
N ILE A 378 2.60 -16.35 14.04
CA ILE A 378 1.67 -17.02 14.94
C ILE A 378 2.47 -17.61 16.10
N ALA A 379 2.10 -17.27 17.34
CA ALA A 379 2.64 -17.86 18.55
C ALA A 379 1.52 -18.57 19.32
N ILE A 380 1.77 -19.80 19.77
CA ILE A 380 0.79 -20.64 20.45
C ILE A 380 1.42 -21.19 21.74
N ASP A 381 0.88 -20.79 22.88
CA ASP A 381 1.26 -21.34 24.19
C ASP A 381 0.41 -22.57 24.50
N ILE A 382 1.05 -23.66 24.90
CA ILE A 382 0.38 -24.82 25.47
C ILE A 382 0.25 -24.59 26.98
N LEU A 383 -0.97 -24.45 27.47
CA LEU A 383 -1.24 -24.16 28.89
C LEU A 383 -1.47 -25.46 29.67
N SER A 384 -1.13 -25.44 30.96
CA SER A 384 -1.56 -26.50 31.88
C SER A 384 -3.06 -26.38 32.11
N TYR A 385 -3.78 -27.51 32.01
CA TYR A 385 -5.16 -27.63 32.45
C TYR A 385 -5.30 -27.56 33.98
#